data_AF-A0A645A649-F1
#
_entry.id   AF-A0A645A649-F1
#
_cell.length_a   1.000
_cell.length_b   1.000
_cell.length_c   1.000
_cell.angle_alpha   90.00
_cell.angle_beta   90.00
_cell.angle_gamma   90.00
#
_symmetry.space_group_name_H-M   'P 1'
#
loop_
_entity.id
_entity.type
_entity.pdbx_description
1 polymer ?
#
loop_
_entity_poly.entity_id
_entity_poly.type
_entity_poly.pdbx_seq_one_letter_code
_entity_poly.pdbx_strand_id
1 'polypeptide(L)'
;MRNGDNVISENVRWCAPRIVLQDLPSENDYDLIVDRNRRLLIDAGLTPTRIDTAIKVKGKWVITDYTHFEMLPGTRMLLRKGSKLDIRNGSVFHISAGAVLVVEKGAKIIVGNDAKLVNDGEIKYL
;
A
#
# COMPACT_ATOMS: atom_id res chain seq x y z
N MET A 1 9.23 14.05 -6.30
CA MET A 1 9.60 13.46 -4.99
C MET A 1 11.02 13.90 -4.69
N ARG A 2 11.25 14.55 -3.55
CA ARG A 2 12.61 14.69 -3.00
C ARG A 2 12.92 13.41 -2.22
N ASN A 3 14.14 12.89 -2.32
CA ASN A 3 14.62 11.88 -1.37
C ASN A 3 14.43 12.46 0.04
N GLY A 4 13.70 11.74 0.91
CA GLY A 4 13.36 12.16 2.28
C GLY A 4 11.87 12.44 2.54
N ASP A 5 11.01 12.50 1.51
CA ASP A 5 9.58 12.71 1.70
C ASP A 5 8.82 11.37 1.73
N ASN A 6 8.95 10.65 2.84
CA ASN A 6 8.32 9.34 3.09
C ASN A 6 6.96 9.45 3.81
N VAL A 7 6.42 10.66 3.93
CA VAL A 7 5.18 10.93 4.67
C VAL A 7 4.04 11.21 3.69
N ILE A 8 3.00 10.39 3.75
CA ILE A 8 1.70 10.66 3.14
C ILE A 8 0.95 11.61 4.08
N SER A 9 1.10 12.91 3.81
CA SER A 9 0.48 14.01 4.56
C SER A 9 -0.94 14.34 4.11
N GLU A 10 -1.38 13.79 2.97
CA GLU A 10 -2.72 13.97 2.40
C GLU A 10 -3.34 12.63 2.01
N ASN A 11 -4.65 12.63 1.71
CA ASN A 11 -5.29 11.43 1.18
C ASN A 11 -4.78 11.17 -0.24
N VAL A 12 -4.19 10.00 -0.47
CA VAL A 12 -3.63 9.63 -1.78
C VAL A 12 -4.17 8.29 -2.26
N ARG A 13 -4.16 8.13 -3.57
CA ARG A 13 -4.40 6.86 -4.25
C ARG A 13 -3.13 6.49 -4.99
N TRP A 14 -2.63 5.29 -4.73
CA TRP A 14 -1.53 4.69 -5.45
C TRP A 14 -2.05 3.53 -6.28
N CYS A 15 -1.69 3.54 -7.57
CA CYS A 15 -2.12 2.56 -8.54
C CYS A 15 -1.03 2.34 -9.60
N ALA A 16 -0.46 1.15 -9.62
CA ALA A 16 0.50 0.70 -10.62
C ALA A 16 0.56 -0.83 -10.58
N PRO A 17 0.87 -1.53 -11.69
CA PRO A 17 1.01 -2.99 -11.70
C PRO A 17 1.93 -3.51 -10.58
N ARG A 18 3.00 -2.76 -10.27
CA ARG A 18 3.90 -3.04 -9.16
C ARG A 18 4.34 -1.76 -8.45
N ILE A 19 4.22 -1.76 -7.13
CA ILE A 19 4.75 -0.74 -6.23
C ILE A 19 5.59 -1.47 -5.19
N VAL A 20 6.80 -0.96 -4.93
CA VAL A 20 7.74 -1.59 -4.00
C VAL A 20 8.16 -0.55 -2.98
N LEU A 21 7.98 -0.86 -1.70
CA LEU A 21 8.63 -0.15 -0.62
C LEU A 21 10.00 -0.79 -0.39
N GLN A 22 11.06 0.00 -0.51
CA GLN A 22 12.44 -0.43 -0.30
C GLN A 22 12.91 0.04 1.07
N ASP A 23 13.87 -0.69 1.65
CA ASP A 23 14.57 -0.28 2.86
C ASP A 23 15.44 0.93 2.49
N LEU A 24 15.03 2.10 2.95
CA LEU A 24 15.70 3.36 2.69
C LEU A 24 16.31 3.87 4.00
N PRO A 25 17.50 4.48 3.96
CA PRO A 25 17.99 5.25 5.10
C PRO A 25 16.97 6.34 5.43
N SER A 26 16.21 6.15 6.51
CA SER A 26 15.20 7.11 6.96
C SER A 26 15.69 7.82 8.22
N GLU A 27 15.44 9.12 8.31
CA GLU A 27 15.71 9.90 9.52
C GLU A 27 14.70 9.58 10.65
N ASN A 28 13.61 8.88 10.34
CA ASN A 28 12.46 8.70 11.21
C ASN A 28 12.08 7.23 11.48
N ASP A 29 13.00 6.28 11.26
CA ASP A 29 12.88 4.82 11.50
C ASP A 29 11.79 4.08 10.68
N TYR A 30 11.18 4.74 9.69
CA TYR A 30 10.15 4.16 8.83
C TYR A 30 10.44 4.51 7.37
N ASP A 31 10.14 3.59 6.45
CA ASP A 31 10.28 3.83 5.00
C ASP A 31 9.03 4.49 4.40
N LEU A 32 7.89 4.37 5.09
CA LEU A 32 6.64 5.00 4.69
C LEU A 32 5.76 5.28 5.91
N ILE A 33 5.25 6.50 5.99
CA ILE A 33 4.34 6.94 7.06
C ILE A 33 3.03 7.41 6.43
N VAL A 34 1.91 6.82 6.82
CA VAL A 34 0.58 7.40 6.56
C VAL A 34 0.21 8.26 7.75
N ASP A 35 0.13 9.58 7.54
CA ASP A 35 -0.02 10.52 8.64
C ASP A 35 -1.42 10.45 9.29
N ARG A 36 -1.56 11.11 10.44
CA ARG A 36 -2.77 11.06 11.28
C ARG A 36 -4.01 11.40 10.47
N ASN A 37 -5.03 10.57 10.61
CA ASN A 37 -6.31 10.70 9.91
C ASN A 37 -6.21 10.77 8.37
N ARG A 38 -5.07 10.38 7.78
CA ARG A 38 -4.89 10.30 6.33
C ARG A 38 -5.15 8.89 5.80
N ARG A 39 -5.34 8.81 4.50
CA ARG A 39 -5.65 7.56 3.80
C ARG A 39 -4.68 7.32 2.66
N LEU A 40 -4.08 6.14 2.68
CA LEU A 40 -3.46 5.52 1.51
C LEU A 40 -4.45 4.51 0.92
N LEU A 41 -4.92 4.78 -0.30
CA LEU A 41 -5.73 3.85 -1.09
C LEU A 41 -4.84 3.12 -2.11
N ILE A 42 -4.76 1.80 -1.99
CA ILE A 42 -4.18 0.90 -2.98
C ILE A 42 -5.32 0.39 -3.87
N ASP A 43 -5.30 0.79 -5.14
CA ASP A 43 -6.38 0.54 -6.09
C ASP A 43 -5.81 0.20 -7.47
N ALA A 44 -6.57 -0.51 -8.31
CA ALA A 44 -6.19 -0.79 -9.68
C ALA A 44 -6.22 0.49 -10.53
N GLY A 45 -5.23 0.65 -11.42
CA GLY A 45 -5.18 1.75 -12.38
C GLY A 45 -6.27 1.62 -13.46
N LEU A 46 -6.54 2.71 -14.16
CA LEU A 46 -7.41 2.69 -15.36
C LEU A 46 -6.63 2.98 -16.66
N THR A 47 -5.36 3.36 -16.54
CA THR A 47 -4.47 3.58 -17.68
C THR A 47 -4.04 2.23 -18.24
N PRO A 48 -4.17 1.99 -19.55
CA PRO A 48 -3.63 0.79 -20.17
C PRO A 48 -2.11 0.69 -19.97
N THR A 49 -1.62 -0.46 -19.54
CA THR A 49 -0.18 -0.72 -19.31
C THR A 49 0.33 -2.00 -19.98
N ARG A 50 -0.57 -2.79 -20.58
CA ARG A 50 -0.28 -4.00 -21.36
C ARG A 50 -1.25 -4.11 -22.55
N ILE A 51 -1.10 -5.11 -23.42
CA ILE A 51 -1.94 -5.28 -24.63
C ILE A 51 -2.60 -6.66 -24.74
N ASP A 52 -2.13 -7.61 -23.94
CA ASP A 52 -2.39 -9.05 -24.08
C ASP A 52 -3.47 -9.58 -23.13
N THR A 53 -3.85 -8.84 -22.09
CA THR A 53 -4.87 -9.27 -21.13
C THR A 53 -5.64 -8.08 -20.56
N ALA A 54 -6.95 -8.26 -20.37
CA ALA A 54 -7.79 -7.31 -19.69
C ALA A 54 -8.28 -7.88 -18.34
N ILE A 55 -8.35 -7.01 -17.34
CA ILE A 55 -8.94 -7.29 -16.03
C ILE A 55 -10.26 -6.53 -15.88
N LYS A 56 -11.09 -6.98 -14.95
CA LYS A 56 -12.34 -6.28 -14.61
C LYS A 56 -12.13 -5.45 -13.33
N VAL A 57 -12.30 -4.14 -13.45
CA VAL A 57 -12.18 -3.16 -12.35
C VAL A 57 -13.49 -2.36 -12.30
N LYS A 58 -14.22 -2.43 -11.18
CA LYS A 58 -15.52 -1.74 -11.00
C LYS A 58 -16.49 -1.96 -12.18
N GLY A 59 -16.53 -3.19 -12.70
CA GLY A 59 -17.40 -3.56 -13.81
C GLY A 59 -16.86 -3.20 -15.21
N LYS A 60 -15.77 -2.45 -15.33
CA LYS A 60 -15.15 -2.07 -16.61
C LYS A 60 -13.96 -2.98 -16.92
N TRP A 61 -13.82 -3.35 -18.20
CA TRP A 61 -12.64 -4.02 -18.69
C TRP A 61 -11.53 -3.00 -18.93
N VAL A 62 -10.35 -3.25 -18.39
CA VAL A 62 -9.17 -2.39 -18.50
C VAL A 62 -7.97 -3.25 -18.84
N ILE A 63 -7.12 -2.80 -19.76
CA ILE A 63 -5.93 -3.53 -20.21
C ILE A 63 -4.73 -3.14 -19.32
N THR A 64 -4.77 -3.59 -18.07
CA THR A 64 -3.76 -3.34 -17.03
C THR A 64 -3.75 -4.51 -16.06
N ASP A 65 -2.83 -4.50 -15.09
CA ASP A 65 -2.85 -5.42 -13.95
C ASP A 65 -3.45 -4.78 -12.70
N TYR A 66 -3.88 -5.63 -11.77
CA TYR A 66 -4.20 -5.21 -10.41
C TYR A 66 -2.95 -4.67 -9.72
N THR A 67 -3.12 -3.72 -8.81
CA THR A 67 -1.97 -3.16 -8.11
C THR A 67 -1.40 -4.17 -7.12
N HIS A 68 -0.12 -4.48 -7.26
CA HIS A 68 0.64 -5.23 -6.25
C HIS A 68 1.58 -4.27 -5.49
N PHE A 69 1.29 -4.04 -4.22
CA PHE A 69 2.17 -3.30 -3.32
C PHE A 69 2.95 -4.27 -2.46
N GLU A 70 4.28 -4.20 -2.50
CA GLU A 70 5.19 -5.10 -1.78
C GLU A 70 6.06 -4.31 -0.80
N MET A 71 5.96 -4.62 0.49
CA MET A 71 6.94 -4.23 1.49
C MET A 71 8.08 -5.25 1.47
N LEU A 72 9.28 -4.84 1.06
CA LEU A 72 10.45 -5.73 1.01
C LEU A 72 10.98 -6.07 2.42
N PRO A 73 11.75 -7.15 2.58
CA PRO A 73 12.44 -7.45 3.84
C PRO A 73 13.24 -6.25 4.35
N GLY A 74 13.24 -6.04 5.67
CA GLY A 74 13.90 -4.89 6.32
C GLY A 74 13.02 -3.65 6.43
N THR A 75 11.97 -3.54 5.61
CA THR A 75 11.16 -2.32 5.58
C THR A 75 10.23 -2.16 6.77
N ARG A 76 9.95 -0.90 7.11
CA ARG A 76 9.08 -0.48 8.20
C ARG A 76 8.08 0.55 7.72
N MET A 77 6.80 0.24 7.79
CA MET A 77 5.72 1.19 7.48
C MET A 77 4.94 1.55 8.75
N LEU A 78 4.56 2.82 8.90
CA LEU A 78 3.76 3.32 10.02
C LEU A 78 2.39 3.84 9.55
N LEU A 79 1.33 3.31 10.16
CA LEU A 79 -0.02 3.89 10.12
C LEU A 79 -0.24 4.68 11.40
N ARG A 80 -0.18 6.02 11.32
CA ARG A 80 -0.41 6.89 12.49
C ARG A 80 -1.86 6.89 12.92
N LYS A 81 -2.13 7.37 14.15
CA LYS A 81 -3.45 7.45 14.77
C LYS A 81 -4.55 7.86 13.79
N GLY A 82 -5.58 7.03 13.69
CA GLY A 82 -6.77 7.28 12.85
C GLY A 82 -6.55 7.18 11.34
N SER A 83 -5.33 6.89 10.88
CA SER A 83 -5.03 6.70 9.46
C SER A 83 -5.63 5.42 8.90
N LYS A 84 -5.66 5.30 7.58
CA LYS A 84 -6.24 4.15 6.89
C LYS A 84 -5.34 3.69 5.75
N LEU A 85 -5.00 2.40 5.78
CA LEU A 85 -4.56 1.66 4.61
C LEU A 85 -5.78 0.95 4.03
N ASP A 86 -6.21 1.33 2.82
CA ASP A 86 -7.39 0.76 2.17
C ASP A 86 -7.00 0.08 0.85
N ILE A 87 -7.29 -1.21 0.71
CA ILE A 87 -6.88 -2.06 -0.43
C ILE A 87 -8.14 -2.52 -1.17
N ARG A 88 -8.24 -2.23 -2.47
CA ARG A 88 -9.49 -2.40 -3.25
C ARG A 88 -9.26 -2.95 -4.65
N ASN A 89 -10.35 -3.45 -5.25
CA ASN A 89 -10.48 -3.74 -6.68
C ASN A 89 -9.41 -4.71 -7.19
N GLY A 90 -9.30 -5.88 -6.56
CA GLY A 90 -8.33 -6.92 -6.96
C GLY A 90 -6.89 -6.66 -6.48
N SER A 91 -6.61 -5.49 -5.89
CA SER A 91 -5.26 -5.14 -5.46
C SER A 91 -4.77 -6.01 -4.31
N VAL A 92 -3.46 -6.18 -4.25
CA VAL A 92 -2.76 -6.99 -3.26
C VAL A 92 -1.77 -6.11 -2.52
N PHE A 93 -1.78 -6.19 -1.19
CA PHE A 93 -0.74 -5.62 -0.33
C PHE A 93 0.00 -6.77 0.34
N HIS A 94 1.31 -6.86 0.11
CA HIS A 94 2.16 -7.94 0.61
C HIS A 94 3.18 -7.39 1.59
N ILE A 95 3.15 -7.93 2.81
CA ILE A 95 4.15 -7.70 3.84
C ILE A 95 5.12 -8.88 3.79
N SER A 96 6.31 -8.69 3.20
CA SER A 96 7.30 -9.76 3.08
C SER A 96 7.88 -10.15 4.44
N ALA A 97 8.45 -11.35 4.52
CA ALA A 97 9.20 -11.79 5.68
C ALA A 97 10.30 -10.77 6.05
N GLY A 98 10.37 -10.41 7.33
CA GLY A 98 11.30 -9.39 7.83
C GLY A 98 10.86 -7.94 7.63
N ALA A 99 9.70 -7.69 7.00
CA ALA A 99 9.08 -6.37 6.97
C ALA A 99 8.13 -6.17 8.16
N VAL A 100 7.94 -4.91 8.59
CA VAL A 100 7.12 -4.56 9.75
C VAL A 100 6.12 -3.46 9.42
N LEU A 101 4.84 -3.73 9.61
CA LEU A 101 3.77 -2.73 9.56
C LEU A 101 3.32 -2.37 10.98
N VAL A 102 3.55 -1.12 11.40
CA VAL A 102 3.14 -0.59 12.70
C VAL A 102 1.81 0.15 12.56
N VAL A 103 0.86 -0.16 13.43
CA VAL A 103 -0.51 0.36 13.40
C VAL A 103 -0.82 1.01 14.75
N GLU A 104 -0.83 2.35 14.79
CA GLU A 104 -1.19 3.10 16.00
C GLU A 104 -2.70 3.05 16.29
N LYS A 105 -3.07 3.29 17.55
CA LYS A 105 -4.46 3.39 18.03
C LYS A 105 -5.40 4.07 17.05
N GLY A 106 -6.45 3.34 16.66
CA GLY A 106 -7.52 3.82 15.79
C GLY A 106 -7.17 3.87 14.31
N ALA A 107 -5.92 3.61 13.92
CA ALA A 107 -5.58 3.34 12.54
C ALA A 107 -6.19 2.00 12.09
N LYS A 108 -6.43 1.85 10.78
CA LYS A 108 -7.11 0.67 10.23
C LYS A 108 -6.47 0.19 8.94
N ILE A 109 -6.38 -1.13 8.81
CA ILE A 109 -6.17 -1.81 7.53
C ILE A 109 -7.55 -2.28 7.07
N ILE A 110 -7.96 -1.86 5.88
CA ILE A 110 -9.28 -2.17 5.30
C ILE A 110 -9.02 -2.92 3.99
N VAL A 111 -9.47 -4.17 3.93
CA VAL A 111 -9.34 -5.02 2.74
C VAL A 111 -10.72 -5.18 2.12
N GLY A 112 -10.87 -4.78 0.85
CA GLY A 112 -12.09 -5.02 0.08
C GLY A 112 -12.31 -6.51 -0.18
N ASN A 113 -13.55 -6.90 -0.47
CA ASN A 113 -13.94 -8.31 -0.68
C ASN A 113 -13.17 -9.01 -1.81
N ASP A 114 -12.68 -8.24 -2.78
CA ASP A 114 -11.92 -8.72 -3.94
C ASP A 114 -10.42 -8.44 -3.82
N ALA A 115 -9.97 -7.80 -2.74
CA ALA A 115 -8.58 -7.48 -2.48
C ALA A 115 -7.93 -8.49 -1.53
N LYS A 116 -6.61 -8.46 -1.42
CA LYS A 116 -5.86 -9.34 -0.53
C LYS A 116 -4.81 -8.58 0.28
N LEU A 117 -4.68 -8.97 1.55
CA LEU A 117 -3.51 -8.70 2.38
C LEU A 117 -2.77 -10.03 2.55
N VAL A 118 -1.54 -10.10 2.05
CA VAL A 118 -0.64 -11.25 2.25
C VAL A 118 0.36 -10.84 3.33
N ASN A 119 0.46 -11.61 4.40
CA ASN A 119 1.33 -11.28 5.53
C ASN A 119 2.29 -12.42 5.85
N ASP A 120 3.53 -12.29 5.39
CA ASP A 120 4.65 -13.16 5.76
C ASP A 120 5.61 -12.46 6.75
N GLY A 121 5.39 -11.16 7.01
CA GLY A 121 6.13 -10.35 7.98
C GLY A 121 5.37 -10.12 9.27
N GLU A 122 5.57 -8.95 9.87
CA GLU A 122 5.01 -8.60 11.17
C GLU A 122 4.05 -7.41 11.10
N ILE A 123 2.89 -7.52 11.77
CA ILE A 123 1.97 -6.41 12.00
C ILE A 123 1.94 -6.11 13.51
N LYS A 124 2.41 -4.93 13.91
CA LYS A 124 2.45 -4.47 15.31
C LYS A 124 1.35 -3.47 15.59
N TYR A 125 0.53 -3.72 16.61
CA TYR A 125 -0.49 -2.77 17.07
C TYR A 125 0.01 -2.04 18.32
N LEU A 126 -0.08 -0.71 18.32
CA LEU A 126 0.34 0.19 19.41
C LEU A 126 -0.81 1.03 19.97
#